data_AF-A0A9D8XCB5-F1
#
_entry.id   AF-A0A9D8XCB5-F1
#
_cell.length_a   1.000
_cell.length_b   1.000
_cell.length_c   1.000
_cell.angle_alpha   90.00
_cell.angle_beta   90.00
_cell.angle_gamma   90.00
#
_symmetry.space_group_name_H-M   'P 1'
#
loop_
_entity.id
_entity.type
_entity.pdbx_description
1 polymer ?
#
loop_
_entity_poly.entity_id
_entity_poly.type
_entity_poly.pdbx_seq_one_letter_code
_entity_poly.pdbx_strand_id
1 'polypeptide(L)'
;MANRISVPQTTVSFFELAGSPRESFTTEGFQAVRRFLVRWEDRENFARDVLGNSDIFNYRTSTFYPNRPSVFPVHLTFQPADEKTLARQEISALHLGLNSYDGWALAEIEYETLTETDLDFGIDAEAGTRLTYRLSWEAVDTELPTDSGWVWKDTQEPVPQDLTVIQRIPQALHVIVWSQVQNPPWVRIQETQGKVNASEFLDCPPGTLLFEGASANKLYRATFEDGESPYCWAITFTFRQKAVHHGGSVYGWNHFFRTEDGKWAVLENHGEPIYDSAEFAPLFESAS
;
A
#
# COMPACT_ATOMS: atom_id res chain seq x y z
N MET A 1 -8.89 24.80 -21.50
CA MET A 1 -8.66 23.93 -22.67
C MET A 1 -8.69 22.50 -22.18
N ALA A 2 -9.65 21.67 -22.61
CA ALA A 2 -9.71 20.28 -22.19
C ALA A 2 -8.65 19.47 -22.95
N ASN A 3 -7.64 18.95 -22.26
CA ASN A 3 -6.70 17.99 -22.83
C ASN A 3 -7.49 16.73 -23.21
N ARG A 4 -7.62 16.46 -24.52
CA ARG A 4 -8.10 15.16 -25.00
C ARG A 4 -7.02 14.14 -24.68
N ILE A 5 -7.20 13.39 -23.61
CA ILE A 5 -6.42 12.19 -23.32
C ILE A 5 -6.68 11.22 -24.48
N SER A 6 -5.65 10.96 -25.29
CA SER A 6 -5.72 9.95 -26.34
C SER A 6 -5.85 8.58 -25.67
N VAL A 7 -6.98 7.91 -25.88
CA VAL A 7 -7.19 6.54 -25.39
C VAL A 7 -6.14 5.64 -26.06
N PRO A 8 -5.35 4.87 -25.31
CA PRO A 8 -4.41 3.91 -25.88
C PRO A 8 -5.16 2.95 -26.80
N GLN A 9 -4.73 2.80 -28.06
CA GLN A 9 -5.25 1.76 -28.92
C GLN A 9 -4.54 0.45 -28.60
N THR A 10 -5.32 -0.57 -28.26
CA THR A 10 -4.85 -1.95 -28.12
C THR A 10 -4.27 -2.43 -29.44
N THR A 11 -3.09 -3.06 -29.38
CA THR A 11 -2.39 -3.61 -30.55
C THR A 11 -2.87 -5.01 -30.92
N VAL A 12 -3.68 -5.63 -30.06
CA VAL A 12 -4.17 -7.00 -30.18
C VAL A 12 -5.65 -7.03 -30.56
N SER A 13 -6.04 -7.96 -31.43
CA SER A 13 -7.44 -8.24 -31.73
C SER A 13 -8.09 -9.10 -30.64
N PHE A 14 -9.26 -8.70 -30.17
CA PHE A 14 -10.02 -9.44 -29.15
C PHE A 14 -11.53 -9.36 -29.39
N PHE A 15 -12.28 -10.27 -28.77
CA PHE A 15 -13.74 -10.26 -28.75
C PHE A 15 -14.24 -10.30 -27.31
N GLU A 16 -15.07 -9.33 -26.91
CA GLU A 16 -15.74 -9.41 -25.61
C GLU A 16 -16.87 -10.45 -25.65
N LEU A 17 -16.94 -11.29 -24.60
CA LEU A 17 -17.88 -12.40 -24.54
C LEU A 17 -19.28 -11.99 -24.09
N ALA A 18 -20.28 -12.76 -24.52
CA ALA A 18 -21.65 -12.61 -24.04
C ALA A 18 -21.72 -12.77 -22.50
N GLY A 19 -22.48 -11.90 -21.85
CA GLY A 19 -22.57 -11.83 -20.38
C GLY A 19 -21.35 -11.18 -19.72
N SER A 20 -20.53 -10.46 -20.49
CA SER A 20 -19.57 -9.43 -20.07
C SER A 20 -20.06 -8.05 -20.55
N PRO A 21 -19.83 -6.95 -19.81
CA PRO A 21 -19.29 -6.90 -18.45
C PRO A 21 -20.27 -7.45 -17.39
N ARG A 22 -19.74 -7.81 -16.22
CA ARG A 22 -20.52 -7.94 -14.98
C ARG A 22 -20.09 -6.84 -14.04
N GLU A 23 -21.01 -5.97 -13.65
CA GLU A 23 -20.73 -4.81 -12.81
C GLU A 23 -21.38 -4.98 -11.43
N SER A 24 -20.67 -4.56 -10.39
CA SER A 24 -21.15 -4.50 -9.01
C SER A 24 -20.92 -3.11 -8.44
N PHE A 25 -21.93 -2.62 -7.71
CA PHE A 25 -21.92 -1.32 -7.05
C PHE A 25 -22.13 -1.57 -5.57
N THR A 26 -21.07 -1.37 -4.78
CA THR A 26 -21.11 -1.53 -3.33
C THR A 26 -20.82 -0.20 -2.66
N THR A 27 -20.91 -0.17 -1.34
CA THR A 27 -20.44 0.97 -0.55
C THR A 27 -18.92 1.15 -0.61
N GLU A 28 -18.18 0.13 -1.03
CA GLU A 28 -16.72 0.14 -1.16
C GLU A 28 -16.26 0.64 -2.54
N GLY A 29 -17.16 0.73 -3.52
CA GLY A 29 -16.87 1.30 -4.83
C GLY A 29 -17.51 0.53 -5.99
N PHE A 30 -16.98 0.75 -7.19
CA PHE A 30 -17.35 0.00 -8.38
C PHE A 30 -16.38 -1.15 -8.58
N GLN A 31 -16.93 -2.35 -8.83
CA GLN A 31 -16.15 -3.49 -9.27
C GLN A 31 -16.75 -3.99 -10.58
N ALA A 32 -15.91 -4.50 -11.48
CA ALA A 32 -16.39 -5.14 -12.69
C ALA A 32 -15.50 -6.29 -13.13
N VAL A 33 -16.11 -7.32 -13.70
CA VAL A 33 -15.41 -8.41 -14.37
C VAL A 33 -15.73 -8.36 -15.85
N ARG A 34 -14.71 -8.29 -16.69
CA ARG A 34 -14.82 -8.35 -18.15
C ARG A 34 -14.15 -9.60 -18.68
N ARG A 35 -14.78 -10.25 -19.66
CA ARG A 35 -14.30 -11.49 -20.25
C ARG A 35 -14.14 -11.36 -21.76
N PHE A 36 -12.98 -11.77 -22.25
CA PHE A 36 -12.60 -11.64 -23.65
C PHE A 36 -12.07 -12.95 -24.21
N LEU A 37 -12.24 -13.14 -25.52
CA LEU A 37 -11.43 -14.06 -26.30
C LEU A 37 -10.30 -13.26 -26.95
N VAL A 38 -9.08 -13.72 -26.71
CA VAL A 38 -7.86 -13.25 -27.38
C VAL A 38 -7.16 -14.45 -28.00
N ARG A 39 -6.42 -14.28 -29.10
CA ARG A 39 -5.61 -15.39 -29.62
C ARG A 39 -4.64 -15.87 -28.55
N TRP A 40 -4.47 -17.18 -28.43
CA TRP A 40 -3.62 -17.75 -27.37
C TRP A 40 -2.20 -17.17 -27.40
N GLU A 41 -1.65 -16.98 -28.60
CA GLU A 41 -0.34 -16.37 -28.86
C GLU A 41 -0.24 -14.88 -28.50
N ASP A 42 -1.37 -14.15 -28.44
CA ASP A 42 -1.39 -12.71 -28.18
C ASP A 42 -1.64 -12.35 -26.70
N ARG A 43 -1.84 -13.34 -25.83
CA ARG A 43 -2.26 -13.12 -24.42
C ARG A 43 -1.34 -12.17 -23.65
N GLU A 44 -0.03 -12.25 -23.87
CA GLU A 44 0.94 -11.39 -23.18
C GLU A 44 0.89 -9.95 -23.67
N ASN A 45 0.74 -9.75 -24.99
CA ASN A 45 0.55 -8.42 -25.56
C ASN A 45 -0.75 -7.78 -25.04
N PHE A 46 -1.83 -8.56 -24.95
CA PHE A 46 -3.10 -8.11 -24.37
C PHE A 46 -2.95 -7.73 -22.89
N ALA A 47 -2.20 -8.52 -22.10
CA ALA A 47 -1.93 -8.19 -20.70
C ALA A 47 -1.21 -6.86 -20.54
N ARG A 48 -0.20 -6.60 -21.38
CA ARG A 48 0.54 -5.32 -21.40
C ARG A 48 -0.35 -4.15 -21.80
N ASP A 49 -1.32 -4.36 -22.70
CA ASP A 49 -2.28 -3.33 -23.11
C ASP A 49 -3.28 -2.99 -22.00
N VAL A 50 -3.73 -4.00 -21.22
CA VAL A 50 -4.71 -3.84 -20.15
C VAL A 50 -4.07 -3.27 -18.89
N LEU A 51 -3.09 -3.98 -18.32
CA LEU A 51 -2.47 -3.62 -17.03
C LEU A 51 -1.47 -2.47 -17.17
N GLY A 52 -1.14 -2.08 -18.39
CA GLY A 52 -0.01 -1.21 -18.68
C GLY A 52 1.31 -1.98 -18.58
N ASN A 53 2.38 -1.33 -19.00
CA ASN A 53 3.73 -1.83 -18.81
C ASN A 53 4.64 -0.68 -18.37
N SER A 54 5.58 -1.00 -17.47
CA SER A 54 6.63 -0.10 -17.00
C SER A 54 7.99 -0.53 -17.54
N ASP A 55 8.04 -1.12 -18.74
CA ASP A 55 9.32 -1.29 -19.41
C ASP A 55 9.88 0.08 -19.80
N ILE A 56 11.19 0.23 -19.55
CA ILE A 56 11.95 1.49 -19.42
C ILE A 56 11.79 2.46 -20.61
N PHE A 57 11.32 1.98 -21.76
CA PHE A 57 11.28 2.76 -23.00
C PHE A 57 9.88 3.10 -23.51
N ASN A 58 8.80 2.55 -22.94
CA ASN A 58 7.44 2.87 -23.37
C ASN A 58 6.45 2.70 -22.21
N TYR A 59 6.20 3.78 -21.46
CA TYR A 59 5.09 3.83 -20.50
C TYR A 59 3.77 3.63 -21.24
N ARG A 60 3.18 2.43 -21.13
CA ARG A 60 1.79 2.21 -21.50
C ARG A 60 0.95 2.41 -20.25
N THR A 61 0.17 3.49 -20.23
CA THR A 61 -0.86 3.68 -19.20
C THR A 61 -1.84 2.52 -19.26
N SER A 62 -2.18 1.97 -18.10
CA SER A 62 -3.22 0.95 -17.99
C SER A 62 -4.53 1.43 -18.64
N THR A 63 -5.26 0.50 -19.24
CA THR A 63 -6.55 0.79 -19.84
C THR A 63 -7.60 0.89 -18.74
N PHE A 64 -8.16 2.08 -18.55
CA PHE A 64 -9.26 2.32 -17.62
C PHE A 64 -10.53 1.61 -18.05
N TYR A 65 -11.42 1.37 -17.09
CA TYR A 65 -12.77 0.90 -17.41
C TYR A 65 -13.51 1.94 -18.28
N PRO A 66 -14.26 1.52 -19.32
CA PRO A 66 -14.96 2.44 -20.21
C PRO A 66 -15.83 3.46 -19.45
N ASN A 67 -15.62 4.75 -19.73
CA ASN A 67 -16.32 5.88 -19.11
C ASN A 67 -16.10 6.03 -17.58
N ARG A 68 -15.12 5.32 -16.99
CA ARG A 68 -14.79 5.41 -15.56
C ARG A 68 -13.26 5.52 -15.37
N PRO A 69 -12.69 6.73 -15.45
CA PRO A 69 -11.23 6.93 -15.36
C PRO A 69 -10.64 6.60 -13.98
N SER A 70 -11.47 6.46 -12.94
CA SER A 70 -11.05 6.05 -11.59
C SER A 70 -11.11 4.54 -11.36
N VAL A 71 -11.47 3.76 -12.38
CA VAL A 71 -11.60 2.30 -12.27
C VAL A 71 -10.52 1.63 -13.11
N PHE A 72 -9.69 0.85 -12.43
CA PHE A 72 -8.47 0.27 -12.99
C PHE A 72 -8.54 -1.26 -12.98
N PRO A 73 -7.89 -1.94 -13.94
CA PRO A 73 -7.74 -3.38 -13.87
C PRO A 73 -6.77 -3.73 -12.73
N VAL A 74 -7.24 -4.54 -11.80
CA VAL A 74 -6.47 -4.98 -10.62
C VAL A 74 -5.98 -6.41 -10.76
N HIS A 75 -6.67 -7.21 -11.57
CA HIS A 75 -6.34 -8.60 -11.80
C HIS A 75 -6.65 -9.01 -13.24
N LEU A 76 -5.82 -9.86 -13.81
CA LEU A 76 -5.98 -10.40 -15.16
C LEU A 76 -5.53 -11.86 -15.17
N THR A 77 -6.41 -12.75 -15.60
CA THR A 77 -6.11 -14.17 -15.77
C THR A 77 -6.35 -14.61 -17.20
N PHE A 78 -5.66 -15.67 -17.61
CA PHE A 78 -5.86 -16.33 -18.89
C PHE A 78 -6.03 -17.83 -18.68
N GLN A 79 -6.97 -18.42 -19.41
CA GLN A 79 -7.15 -19.87 -19.51
C GLN A 79 -7.53 -20.26 -20.95
N PRO A 80 -7.26 -21.50 -21.39
CA PRO A 80 -7.64 -21.91 -22.75
C PRO A 80 -9.17 -21.86 -22.90
N ALA A 81 -9.66 -21.31 -24.00
CA ALA A 81 -11.11 -21.25 -24.26
C ALA A 81 -11.69 -22.64 -24.59
N ASP A 82 -10.88 -23.54 -25.14
CA ASP A 82 -11.19 -24.95 -25.34
C ASP A 82 -9.96 -25.79 -25.02
N GLU A 83 -10.03 -26.59 -23.96
CA GLU A 83 -8.93 -27.45 -23.54
C GLU A 83 -8.59 -28.54 -24.58
N LYS A 84 -9.54 -28.87 -25.47
CA LYS A 84 -9.35 -29.88 -26.51
C LYS A 84 -8.45 -29.41 -27.65
N THR A 85 -8.18 -28.11 -27.75
CA THR A 85 -7.27 -27.57 -28.77
C THR A 85 -5.81 -27.55 -28.32
N LEU A 86 -5.47 -28.33 -27.29
CA LEU A 86 -4.10 -28.53 -26.85
C LEU A 86 -3.20 -28.92 -28.03
N ALA A 87 -2.32 -28.01 -28.42
CA ALA A 87 -1.25 -28.26 -29.35
C ALA A 87 -0.14 -28.97 -28.57
N ARG A 88 -0.16 -30.31 -28.59
CA ARG A 88 0.81 -31.12 -27.84
C ARG A 88 2.22 -30.76 -28.27
N GLN A 89 3.02 -30.35 -27.29
CA GLN A 89 4.43 -30.07 -27.46
C GLN A 89 5.22 -30.94 -26.48
N GLU A 90 6.35 -31.47 -26.93
CA GLU A 90 7.28 -32.15 -26.05
C GLU A 90 8.12 -31.10 -25.33
N ILE A 91 7.80 -30.84 -24.06
CA ILE A 91 8.49 -29.85 -23.24
C ILE A 91 9.53 -30.60 -22.41
N SER A 92 10.81 -30.41 -22.74
CA SER A 92 11.92 -31.13 -22.11
C SER A 92 12.25 -30.66 -20.69
N ALA A 93 11.82 -29.45 -20.30
CA ALA A 93 11.92 -28.94 -18.94
C ALA A 93 10.87 -27.86 -18.64
N LEU A 94 10.42 -27.76 -17.39
CA LEU A 94 9.32 -26.88 -16.96
C LEU A 94 9.51 -25.38 -17.27
N HIS A 95 10.74 -24.89 -17.41
CA HIS A 95 11.04 -23.49 -17.70
C HIS A 95 11.22 -23.20 -19.21
N LEU A 96 11.31 -24.24 -20.05
CA LEU A 96 11.56 -24.11 -21.48
C LEU A 96 10.29 -23.92 -22.30
N GLY A 97 9.12 -24.10 -21.69
CA GLY A 97 7.87 -23.91 -22.39
C GLY A 97 6.64 -24.17 -21.54
N LEU A 98 5.52 -23.71 -22.06
CA LEU A 98 4.18 -24.03 -21.60
C LEU A 98 3.44 -24.74 -22.73
N ASN A 99 2.40 -25.49 -22.38
CA ASN A 99 1.49 -26.01 -23.40
C ASN A 99 0.93 -24.85 -24.23
N SER A 100 0.91 -25.02 -25.54
CA SER A 100 0.21 -24.12 -26.44
C SER A 100 -1.18 -24.67 -26.75
N TYR A 101 -2.10 -23.77 -27.08
CA TYR A 101 -3.44 -24.11 -27.49
C TYR A 101 -3.72 -23.45 -28.83
N ASP A 102 -4.14 -24.25 -29.80
CA ASP A 102 -4.52 -23.75 -31.11
C ASP A 102 -5.87 -23.03 -30.97
N GLY A 103 -5.87 -21.70 -31.02
CA GLY A 103 -7.09 -20.90 -30.98
C GLY A 103 -7.06 -19.74 -29.99
N TRP A 104 -8.00 -19.75 -29.04
CA TRP A 104 -8.33 -18.60 -28.20
C TRP A 104 -8.01 -18.88 -26.73
N ALA A 105 -7.50 -17.86 -26.03
CA ALA A 105 -7.53 -17.76 -24.58
C ALA A 105 -8.78 -17.00 -24.15
N LEU A 106 -9.43 -17.49 -23.10
CA LEU A 106 -10.34 -16.72 -22.28
C LEU A 106 -9.52 -15.84 -21.35
N ALA A 107 -9.61 -14.53 -21.54
CA ALA A 107 -9.04 -13.54 -20.64
C ALA A 107 -10.15 -13.04 -19.69
N GLU A 108 -9.91 -13.06 -18.39
CA GLU A 108 -10.81 -12.49 -17.39
C GLU A 108 -10.10 -11.36 -16.65
N ILE A 109 -10.69 -10.16 -16.71
CA ILE A 109 -10.14 -8.93 -16.17
C ILE A 109 -11.04 -8.46 -15.05
N GLU A 110 -10.48 -8.30 -13.86
CA GLU A 110 -11.15 -7.69 -12.73
C GLU A 110 -10.74 -6.21 -12.63
N TYR A 111 -11.75 -5.37 -12.51
CA TYR A 111 -11.64 -3.93 -12.40
C TYR A 111 -12.18 -3.49 -11.05
N GLU A 112 -11.52 -2.53 -10.42
CA GLU A 112 -11.97 -1.93 -9.16
C GLU A 112 -11.79 -0.41 -9.20
N THR A 113 -12.69 0.32 -8.54
CA THR A 113 -12.49 1.73 -8.22
C THR A 113 -11.29 1.82 -7.29
N LEU A 114 -10.28 2.57 -7.70
CA LEU A 114 -9.36 3.19 -6.75
C LEU A 114 -10.05 4.47 -6.28
N THR A 115 -10.43 4.54 -5.01
CA THR A 115 -11.16 5.71 -4.52
C THR A 115 -10.20 6.88 -4.41
N GLU A 116 -10.64 8.11 -4.71
CA GLU A 116 -9.81 9.31 -4.46
C GLU A 116 -9.43 9.45 -2.98
N THR A 117 -10.23 8.88 -2.07
CA THR A 117 -9.90 8.73 -0.65
C THR A 117 -8.72 7.79 -0.37
N ASP A 118 -8.31 6.93 -1.31
CA ASP A 118 -7.04 6.19 -1.22
C ASP A 118 -5.83 7.09 -1.59
N LEU A 119 -6.07 8.23 -2.25
CA LEU A 119 -5.05 9.17 -2.71
C LEU A 119 -4.91 10.40 -1.79
N ASP A 120 -5.95 10.78 -1.05
CA ASP A 120 -5.96 11.99 -0.21
C ASP A 120 -5.06 11.93 1.04
N PHE A 121 -4.46 10.78 1.36
CA PHE A 121 -3.50 10.65 2.48
C PHE A 121 -2.12 11.30 2.21
N GLY A 122 -1.99 12.13 1.17
CA GLY A 122 -0.94 13.15 1.09
C GLY A 122 0.47 12.64 0.80
N ILE A 123 0.63 11.41 0.28
CA ILE A 123 1.95 10.94 -0.19
C ILE A 123 1.97 10.99 -1.72
N ASP A 124 2.69 11.97 -2.25
CA ASP A 124 2.99 12.03 -3.68
C ASP A 124 3.91 10.88 -4.06
N ALA A 125 3.40 9.94 -4.88
CA ALA A 125 4.23 8.90 -5.46
C ALA A 125 5.08 9.47 -6.59
N GLU A 126 6.34 9.03 -6.69
CA GLU A 126 7.18 9.33 -7.84
C GLU A 126 6.53 8.85 -9.15
N ALA A 127 6.67 9.62 -10.22
CA ALA A 127 6.11 9.30 -11.52
C ALA A 127 6.53 7.90 -12.01
N GLY A 128 5.55 7.08 -12.41
CA GLY A 128 5.81 5.71 -12.88
C GLY A 128 5.93 4.68 -11.77
N THR A 129 5.64 5.05 -10.52
CA THR A 129 5.50 4.12 -9.39
C THR A 129 4.04 4.02 -8.92
N ARG A 130 3.76 3.10 -8.00
CA ARG A 130 2.42 2.93 -7.40
C ARG A 130 2.51 2.81 -5.89
N LEU A 131 1.66 3.53 -5.17
CA LEU A 131 1.44 3.34 -3.73
C LEU A 131 0.13 2.59 -3.49
N THR A 132 0.13 1.71 -2.49
CA THR A 132 -1.09 1.25 -1.83
C THR A 132 -0.95 1.48 -0.34
N TYR A 133 -2.06 1.77 0.33
CA TYR A 133 -2.10 2.08 1.74
C TYR A 133 -3.14 1.22 2.44
N ARG A 134 -2.77 0.70 3.61
CA ARG A 134 -3.67 -0.06 4.49
C ARG A 134 -3.54 0.46 5.91
N LEU A 135 -4.67 0.73 6.53
CA LEU A 135 -4.78 1.12 7.91
C LEU A 135 -5.47 0.02 8.71
N SER A 136 -4.95 -0.28 9.90
CA SER A 136 -5.61 -1.16 10.87
C SER A 136 -5.47 -0.59 12.27
N TRP A 137 -6.43 -0.92 13.14
CA TRP A 137 -6.49 -0.39 14.49
C TRP A 137 -6.31 -1.51 15.50
N GLU A 138 -5.52 -1.23 16.52
CA GLU A 138 -5.37 -2.07 17.70
C GLU A 138 -5.47 -1.21 18.96
N ALA A 139 -5.49 -1.84 20.13
CA ALA A 139 -5.45 -1.12 21.39
C ALA A 139 -4.48 -1.81 22.34
N VAL A 140 -3.70 -0.99 23.03
CA VAL A 140 -2.72 -1.44 24.03
C VAL A 140 -3.18 -0.97 25.40
N ASP A 141 -3.26 -1.91 26.34
CA ASP A 141 -3.56 -1.60 27.73
C ASP A 141 -2.26 -1.14 28.42
N THR A 142 -2.29 0.03 29.03
CA THR A 142 -1.19 0.60 29.80
C THR A 142 -1.65 0.74 31.25
N GLU A 143 -0.88 0.19 32.18
CA GLU A 143 -1.11 0.41 33.60
C GLU A 143 -0.74 1.85 33.96
N LEU A 144 -1.69 2.56 34.56
CA LEU A 144 -1.46 3.82 35.20
C LEU A 144 -1.14 3.54 36.66
N PRO A 145 -0.04 4.08 37.20
CA PRO A 145 0.23 3.95 38.62
C PRO A 145 -0.93 4.57 39.43
N THR A 146 -1.19 4.04 40.62
CA THR A 146 -2.27 4.50 41.51
C THR A 146 -1.79 5.20 42.77
N ASP A 147 -0.47 5.20 43.00
CA ASP A 147 0.22 6.07 43.97
C ASP A 147 0.20 7.57 43.58
N SER A 148 -0.51 7.93 42.51
CA SER A 148 -0.36 9.13 41.69
C SER A 148 -1.31 10.28 42.01
N GLY A 149 -1.87 10.34 43.21
CA GLY A 149 -2.83 11.39 43.56
C GLY A 149 -4.14 11.33 42.76
N TRP A 150 -4.50 10.17 42.20
CA TRP A 150 -5.84 9.94 41.67
C TRP A 150 -6.85 10.08 42.80
N VAL A 151 -7.92 10.81 42.54
CA VAL A 151 -9.05 10.95 43.47
C VAL A 151 -10.36 10.61 42.77
N TRP A 152 -11.30 10.07 43.51
CA TRP A 152 -12.67 9.90 43.03
C TRP A 152 -13.30 11.29 42.84
N LYS A 153 -13.91 11.52 41.68
CA LYS A 153 -14.44 12.84 41.32
C LYS A 153 -15.50 13.35 42.30
N ASP A 154 -16.31 12.47 42.84
CA ASP A 154 -17.43 12.75 43.73
C ASP A 154 -17.02 12.90 45.20
N THR A 155 -16.17 12.02 45.71
CA THR A 155 -15.74 12.05 47.13
C THR A 155 -14.46 12.84 47.36
N GLN A 156 -13.66 13.06 46.32
CA GLN A 156 -12.29 13.58 46.41
C GLN A 156 -11.36 12.71 47.28
N GLU A 157 -11.76 11.49 47.60
CA GLU A 157 -10.93 10.53 48.32
C GLU A 157 -9.87 9.95 47.39
N PRO A 158 -8.65 9.68 47.89
CA PRO A 158 -7.59 9.07 47.10
C PRO A 158 -7.97 7.66 46.67
N VAL A 159 -7.58 7.30 45.45
CA VAL A 159 -7.70 5.93 44.93
C VAL A 159 -6.77 5.00 45.74
N PRO A 160 -7.21 3.80 46.13
CA PRO A 160 -6.36 2.84 46.83
C PRO A 160 -5.09 2.48 46.04
N GLN A 161 -3.95 2.38 46.73
CA GLN A 161 -2.64 2.08 46.11
C GLN A 161 -2.53 0.67 45.53
N ASP A 162 -3.37 -0.25 45.98
CA ASP A 162 -3.46 -1.63 45.49
C ASP A 162 -4.43 -1.77 44.30
N LEU A 163 -5.18 -0.71 43.96
CA LEU A 163 -5.99 -0.71 42.76
C LEU A 163 -5.06 -0.61 41.54
N THR A 164 -5.27 -1.45 40.54
CA THR A 164 -4.64 -1.28 39.22
C THR A 164 -5.58 -0.49 38.32
N VAL A 165 -5.16 0.71 37.91
CA VAL A 165 -5.88 1.49 36.91
C VAL A 165 -5.29 1.18 35.54
N ILE A 166 -6.12 0.73 34.61
CA ILE A 166 -5.70 0.42 33.24
C ILE A 166 -6.27 1.48 32.30
N GLN A 167 -5.41 2.09 31.49
CA GLN A 167 -5.80 2.92 30.36
C GLN A 167 -5.62 2.14 29.07
N ARG A 168 -6.70 1.98 28.32
CA ARG A 168 -6.65 1.43 26.96
C ARG A 168 -6.32 2.54 25.97
N ILE A 169 -5.18 2.43 25.30
CA ILE A 169 -4.71 3.41 24.31
C ILE A 169 -4.90 2.84 22.91
N PRO A 170 -5.75 3.43 22.05
CA PRO A 170 -5.85 3.02 20.66
C PRO A 170 -4.55 3.34 19.92
N GLN A 171 -4.12 2.42 19.07
CA GLN A 171 -2.99 2.57 18.18
C GLN A 171 -3.41 2.21 16.76
N ALA A 172 -2.77 2.84 15.78
CA ALA A 172 -3.02 2.58 14.37
C ALA A 172 -1.76 1.99 13.74
N LEU A 173 -1.91 0.96 12.93
CA LEU A 173 -0.85 0.39 12.10
C LEU A 173 -1.10 0.81 10.66
N HIS A 174 -0.17 1.62 10.15
CA HIS A 174 -0.14 2.13 8.79
C HIS A 174 0.84 1.27 7.98
N VAL A 175 0.35 0.66 6.91
CA VAL A 175 1.17 -0.13 5.99
C VAL A 175 1.08 0.49 4.62
N ILE A 176 2.21 0.94 4.07
CA ILE A 176 2.30 1.53 2.74
C ILE A 176 3.16 0.63 1.86
N VAL A 177 2.64 0.21 0.71
CA VAL A 177 3.41 -0.55 -0.27
C VAL A 177 3.73 0.34 -1.45
N TRP A 178 5.01 0.63 -1.65
CA TRP A 178 5.52 1.36 -2.79
C TRP A 178 6.11 0.39 -3.82
N SER A 179 5.43 0.27 -4.95
CA SER A 179 5.73 -0.68 -6.01
C SER A 179 6.32 0.01 -7.24
N GLN A 180 7.03 -0.79 -8.04
CA GLN A 180 7.66 -0.35 -9.29
C GLN A 180 8.86 0.59 -9.10
N VAL A 181 9.48 0.60 -7.91
CA VAL A 181 10.62 1.45 -7.56
C VAL A 181 11.90 0.94 -8.18
N GLN A 182 12.62 1.76 -8.96
CA GLN A 182 13.90 1.34 -9.56
C GLN A 182 15.06 1.51 -8.58
N ASN A 183 15.14 2.67 -7.92
CA ASN A 183 16.22 3.03 -7.00
C ASN A 183 15.66 3.35 -5.60
N PRO A 184 15.38 2.35 -4.77
CA PRO A 184 14.88 2.59 -3.42
C PRO A 184 15.81 3.51 -2.60
N PRO A 185 15.27 4.41 -1.76
CA PRO A 185 16.06 5.32 -0.94
C PRO A 185 16.61 4.60 0.31
N TRP A 186 17.46 3.60 0.12
CA TRP A 186 17.96 2.73 1.19
C TRP A 186 18.61 3.48 2.35
N VAL A 187 19.41 4.50 2.04
CA VAL A 187 20.06 5.34 3.06
C VAL A 187 19.02 6.04 3.93
N ARG A 188 17.98 6.63 3.31
CA ARG A 188 16.90 7.28 4.06
C ARG A 188 16.13 6.30 4.92
N ILE A 189 15.78 5.13 4.39
CA ILE A 189 15.10 4.08 5.14
C ILE A 189 15.90 3.69 6.39
N GLN A 190 17.21 3.50 6.26
CA GLN A 190 18.09 3.14 7.38
C GLN A 190 18.21 4.29 8.39
N GLU A 191 18.32 5.53 7.93
CA GLU A 191 18.45 6.72 8.78
C GLU A 191 17.18 7.07 9.55
N THR A 192 16.00 6.72 9.03
CA THR A 192 14.69 7.04 9.65
C THR A 192 14.14 5.91 10.50
N GLN A 193 14.60 4.67 10.30
CA GLN A 193 14.07 3.52 11.03
C GLN A 193 14.22 3.70 12.55
N GLY A 194 13.14 3.46 13.29
CA GLY A 194 13.08 3.64 14.73
C GLY A 194 12.89 5.08 15.19
N LYS A 195 12.62 6.03 14.28
CA LYS A 195 12.35 7.43 14.60
C LYS A 195 10.87 7.76 14.52
N VAL A 196 10.48 8.86 15.16
CA VAL A 196 9.12 9.41 15.07
C VAL A 196 9.05 10.55 14.05
N ASN A 197 7.86 10.83 13.53
CA ASN A 197 7.67 11.92 12.57
C ASN A 197 8.00 13.29 13.20
N ALA A 198 8.85 14.07 12.52
CA ALA A 198 9.22 15.44 12.92
C ALA A 198 8.14 16.47 12.55
N SER A 199 7.38 16.21 11.50
CA SER A 199 6.30 17.03 10.96
C SER A 199 5.02 16.19 10.82
N GLU A 200 3.90 16.82 10.46
CA GLU A 200 2.66 16.09 10.16
C GLU A 200 2.87 15.15 8.98
N PHE A 201 2.46 13.88 9.13
CA PHE A 201 2.59 12.86 8.10
C PHE A 201 1.45 11.86 8.22
N LEU A 202 0.73 11.53 7.13
CA LEU A 202 -0.50 10.72 7.17
C LEU A 202 -1.53 11.27 8.16
N ASP A 203 -1.72 12.59 8.19
CA ASP A 203 -2.56 13.31 9.17
C ASP A 203 -2.20 13.05 10.64
N CYS A 204 -1.02 12.49 10.91
CA CYS A 204 -0.53 12.24 12.25
C CYS A 204 0.29 13.43 12.73
N PRO A 205 -0.05 14.06 13.87
CA PRO A 205 0.74 15.15 14.43
C PRO A 205 2.19 14.74 14.74
N PRO A 206 3.14 15.69 14.84
CA PRO A 206 4.53 15.41 15.17
C PRO A 206 4.70 14.54 16.43
N GLY A 207 5.60 13.57 16.36
CA GLY A 207 5.95 12.66 17.45
C GLY A 207 4.94 11.54 17.74
N THR A 208 3.88 11.42 16.95
CA THR A 208 2.81 10.42 17.16
C THR A 208 2.94 9.19 16.28
N LEU A 209 3.74 9.25 15.21
CA LEU A 209 3.92 8.17 14.25
C LEU A 209 5.37 7.66 14.27
N LEU A 210 5.57 6.40 14.65
CA LEU A 210 6.87 5.72 14.70
C LEU A 210 7.07 4.93 13.41
N PHE A 211 8.21 5.12 12.74
CA PHE A 211 8.60 4.27 11.61
C PHE A 211 9.28 3.00 12.10
N GLU A 212 8.59 1.85 12.02
CA GLU A 212 9.13 0.56 12.50
C GLU A 212 10.20 0.00 11.56
N GLY A 213 10.06 0.29 10.26
CA GLY A 213 11.01 -0.10 9.23
C GLY A 213 10.33 -0.45 7.90
N ALA A 214 11.13 -1.02 6.99
CA ALA A 214 10.66 -1.45 5.68
C ALA A 214 11.09 -2.89 5.37
N SER A 215 10.25 -3.59 4.60
CA SER A 215 10.61 -4.85 3.93
C SER A 215 10.57 -4.65 2.42
N ALA A 216 11.37 -5.39 1.66
CA ALA A 216 11.46 -5.18 0.22
C ALA A 216 11.54 -6.49 -0.55
N ASN A 217 10.81 -6.54 -1.65
CA ASN A 217 10.82 -7.64 -2.61
C ASN A 217 11.38 -7.13 -3.94
N LYS A 218 12.43 -7.80 -4.42
CA LYS A 218 12.98 -7.54 -5.76
C LYS A 218 12.10 -8.27 -6.79
N LEU A 219 11.50 -7.50 -7.69
CA LEU A 219 10.64 -7.97 -8.75
C LEU A 219 11.44 -7.97 -10.06
N TYR A 220 11.50 -9.10 -10.74
CA TYR A 220 12.15 -9.22 -12.05
C TYR A 220 11.10 -9.06 -13.15
N ARG A 221 11.30 -8.14 -14.09
CA ARG A 221 10.31 -7.79 -15.12
C ARG A 221 10.44 -8.59 -16.43
N ALA A 222 11.53 -9.33 -16.63
CA ALA A 222 11.76 -10.14 -17.83
C ALA A 222 12.31 -11.54 -17.50
N THR A 223 12.21 -12.45 -18.47
CA THR A 223 12.93 -13.72 -18.48
C THR A 223 14.44 -13.47 -18.54
N PHE A 224 15.26 -14.38 -18.01
CA PHE A 224 16.72 -14.23 -17.92
C PHE A 224 17.44 -14.07 -19.28
N GLU A 225 16.74 -14.20 -20.40
CA GLU A 225 17.32 -14.23 -21.76
C GLU A 225 17.50 -12.84 -22.39
N ASP A 226 16.88 -11.79 -21.86
CA ASP A 226 16.89 -10.43 -22.45
C ASP A 226 18.03 -9.51 -21.94
N GLY A 227 19.06 -10.06 -21.28
CA GLY A 227 20.15 -9.28 -20.70
C GLY A 227 19.88 -8.79 -19.27
N GLU A 228 20.44 -7.64 -18.86
CA GLU A 228 20.13 -7.03 -17.55
C GLU A 228 18.66 -6.63 -17.50
N SER A 229 17.80 -7.56 -17.06
CA SER A 229 16.38 -7.31 -16.85
C SER A 229 16.21 -6.13 -15.90
N PRO A 230 15.39 -5.12 -16.24
CA PRO A 230 15.06 -4.06 -15.29
C PRO A 230 14.27 -4.66 -14.15
N TYR A 231 14.96 -4.91 -13.04
CA TYR A 231 14.26 -5.21 -11.80
C TYR A 231 13.66 -3.93 -11.24
N CYS A 232 12.54 -4.08 -10.56
CA CYS A 232 12.04 -3.04 -9.68
C CYS A 232 11.87 -3.62 -8.28
N TRP A 233 11.53 -2.77 -7.33
CA TRP A 233 11.24 -3.15 -5.96
C TRP A 233 9.77 -2.92 -5.65
N ALA A 234 9.24 -3.77 -4.81
CA ALA A 234 8.08 -3.47 -3.98
C ALA A 234 8.55 -3.36 -2.54
N ILE A 235 8.37 -2.18 -1.95
CA ILE A 235 8.82 -1.85 -0.60
C ILE A 235 7.57 -1.67 0.26
N THR A 236 7.49 -2.40 1.36
CA THR A 236 6.43 -2.26 2.35
C THR A 236 6.98 -1.51 3.55
N PHE A 237 6.51 -0.30 3.78
CA PHE A 237 6.80 0.53 4.93
C PHE A 237 5.75 0.31 6.02
N THR A 238 6.21 0.18 7.26
CA THR A 238 5.34 0.00 8.42
C THR A 238 5.53 1.14 9.40
N PHE A 239 4.43 1.83 9.73
CA PHE A 239 4.40 2.86 10.75
C PHE A 239 3.36 2.54 11.82
N ARG A 240 3.67 2.87 13.07
CA ARG A 240 2.76 2.71 14.20
C ARG A 240 2.44 4.05 14.83
N GLN A 241 1.16 4.39 14.88
CA GLN A 241 0.65 5.58 15.51
C GLN A 241 0.31 5.31 16.98
N LYS A 242 0.76 6.19 17.86
CA LYS A 242 0.29 6.33 19.23
C LYS A 242 -0.16 7.78 19.42
N ALA A 243 -1.47 7.98 19.62
CA ALA A 243 -2.06 9.30 19.83
C ALA A 243 -2.93 9.30 21.09
N VAL A 244 -2.38 9.75 22.22
CA VAL A 244 -3.15 9.89 23.46
C VAL A 244 -3.77 11.28 23.52
N HIS A 245 -5.09 11.35 23.43
CA HIS A 245 -5.83 12.61 23.55
C HIS A 245 -6.12 12.92 25.02
N HIS A 246 -5.54 14.00 25.55
CA HIS A 246 -5.77 14.41 26.93
C HIS A 246 -5.69 15.93 27.09
N GLY A 247 -6.70 16.53 27.73
CA GLY A 247 -6.73 17.98 27.97
C GLY A 247 -6.68 18.85 26.70
N GLY A 248 -7.20 18.35 25.57
CA GLY A 248 -7.15 19.04 24.27
C GLY A 248 -5.81 18.96 23.54
N SER A 249 -4.82 18.26 24.11
CA SER A 249 -3.52 17.99 23.48
C SER A 249 -3.42 16.53 23.02
N VAL A 250 -2.52 16.26 22.09
CA VAL A 250 -2.19 14.92 21.59
C VAL A 250 -0.78 14.57 22.02
N TYR A 251 -0.62 13.42 22.66
CA TYR A 251 0.66 12.94 23.18
C TYR A 251 1.10 11.67 22.47
N GLY A 252 2.36 11.65 22.04
CA GLY A 252 2.91 10.61 21.19
C GLY A 252 3.84 9.59 21.88
N TRP A 253 4.82 9.12 21.12
CA TRP A 253 5.75 8.05 21.53
C TRP A 253 6.73 8.47 22.64
N ASN A 254 7.19 9.72 22.61
CA ASN A 254 8.10 10.28 23.62
C ASN A 254 7.38 10.74 24.90
N HIS A 255 6.05 10.65 24.95
CA HIS A 255 5.27 11.13 26.08
C HIS A 255 4.83 10.01 27.01
N PHE A 256 5.04 10.23 28.30
CA PHE A 256 4.73 9.32 29.38
C PHE A 256 3.88 10.03 30.42
N PHE A 257 2.92 9.31 31.00
CA PHE A 257 2.09 9.84 32.06
C PHE A 257 2.92 9.95 33.35
N ARG A 258 3.09 11.18 33.82
CA ARG A 258 3.76 11.49 35.08
C ARG A 258 2.72 11.58 36.18
N THR A 259 2.95 10.77 37.21
CA THR A 259 2.00 10.53 38.29
C THR A 259 1.97 11.67 39.29
N GLU A 260 3.11 12.34 39.52
CA GLU A 260 3.24 13.37 40.54
C GLU A 260 2.40 14.62 40.27
N ASP A 261 2.15 14.93 38.99
CA ASP A 261 1.33 16.08 38.60
C ASP A 261 0.18 15.75 37.63
N GLY A 262 -0.04 14.46 37.35
CA GLY A 262 -1.13 13.97 36.51
C GLY A 262 -1.04 14.46 35.06
N LYS A 263 0.18 14.66 34.53
CA LYS A 263 0.40 15.19 33.18
C LYS A 263 1.18 14.23 32.31
N TRP A 264 0.92 14.30 31.02
CA TRP A 264 1.81 13.71 30.03
C TRP A 264 3.02 14.61 29.85
N ALA A 265 4.22 14.04 29.99
CA ALA A 265 5.48 14.75 29.86
C ALA A 265 6.41 14.00 28.89
N VAL A 266 7.28 14.75 28.21
CA VAL A 266 8.35 14.15 27.41
C VAL A 266 9.34 13.48 28.35
N LEU A 267 9.68 12.22 28.07
CA LEU A 267 10.72 11.49 28.79
C LEU A 267 12.04 11.62 28.04
N GLU A 268 13.05 12.16 28.72
CA GLU A 268 14.39 12.40 28.18
C GLU A 268 15.46 11.70 29.03
N ASN A 269 16.53 11.28 28.37
CA ASN A 269 17.76 10.80 28.99
C ASN A 269 18.90 11.75 28.61
N HIS A 270 19.45 12.47 29.59
CA HIS A 270 20.51 13.47 29.35
C HIS A 270 20.15 14.56 28.32
N GLY A 271 18.86 14.92 28.22
CA GLY A 271 18.35 15.92 27.28
C GLY A 271 18.02 15.37 25.89
N GLU A 272 18.13 14.05 25.69
CA GLU A 272 17.75 13.38 24.45
C GLU A 272 16.42 12.62 24.65
N PRO A 273 15.46 12.71 23.72
CA PRO A 273 14.21 11.96 23.80
C PRO A 273 14.46 10.45 23.62
N ILE A 274 13.47 9.62 23.97
CA ILE A 274 13.55 8.17 23.75
C ILE A 274 13.63 7.81 22.26
N TYR A 275 12.84 8.49 21.43
CA TYR A 275 12.85 8.37 19.98
C TYR A 275 13.26 9.70 19.35
N ASP A 276 14.31 9.67 18.53
CA ASP A 276 14.66 10.78 17.64
C ASP A 276 13.53 11.08 16.65
N SER A 277 13.52 12.29 16.10
CA SER A 277 12.57 12.69 15.06
C SER A 277 13.20 12.69 13.66
N ALA A 278 12.39 12.45 12.63
CA ALA A 278 12.79 12.58 11.23
C ALA A 278 11.63 12.99 10.31
N GLU A 279 11.96 13.59 9.17
CA GLU A 279 11.00 13.83 8.08
C GLU A 279 10.74 12.53 7.32
N PHE A 280 9.47 12.17 7.13
CA PHE A 280 9.09 10.90 6.47
C PHE A 280 8.74 11.06 4.99
N ALA A 281 8.39 12.25 4.51
CA ALA A 281 8.11 12.48 3.09
C ALA A 281 9.26 12.02 2.16
N PRO A 282 10.55 12.24 2.49
CA PRO A 282 11.66 11.76 1.65
C PRO A 282 11.80 10.24 1.52
N LEU A 283 11.02 9.43 2.26
CA LEU A 283 11.01 7.96 2.10
C LEU A 283 10.39 7.49 0.79
N PHE A 284 9.63 8.37 0.11
CA PHE A 284 8.88 8.07 -1.10
C PHE A 284 9.47 8.74 -2.35
N GLU A 285 10.73 9.17 -2.26
CA GLU A 285 11.53 9.71 -3.35
C GLU A 285 12.63 8.70 -3.70
N SER A 286 12.78 8.30 -4.98
CA SER A 286 13.88 7.39 -5.35
C SER A 286 15.24 8.04 -5.10
N ALA A 287 16.24 7.21 -4.80
CA ALA A 287 17.62 7.66 -4.77
C ALA A 287 18.04 8.17 -6.15
N SER A 288 18.65 9.36 -6.16
CA SER A 288 19.30 9.98 -7.33
C SER A 288 20.57 9.24 -7.75
#